data_AF-A0AAU1FH35-F1
#
_entry.id   AF-A0AAU1FH35-F1
#
_cell.length_a   1.000
_cell.length_b   1.000
_cell.length_c   1.000
_cell.angle_alpha   90.00
_cell.angle_beta   90.00
_cell.angle_gamma   90.00
#
_symmetry.space_group_name_H-M   'P 1'
#
loop_
_entity.id
_entity.type
_entity.pdbx_description
1 polymer ?
#
loop_
_entity_poly.entity_id
_entity_poly.type
_entity_poly.pdbx_seq_one_letter_code
_entity_poly.pdbx_strand_id
1 'polypeptide(L)'
;MSTTGSTTRRRRWAALLGVTALAVAAGGALAAPAGAATNVDFATHCIPPAVAGIPPIDGTTTAIVTVDNATPKVGDTVKVTYEVVTPAASNPTSISLPADIMTPSGKVALGGAQTGDVTVVGEKKNDPVAGNAPFPGFKMYGTFTVTAPGAITLSPGDYNIHTSYVLELDTPCTVTNPPAPVSETITAADAPQPNTRAIQLGSASGNPGDSVTVTGSNFTPGATVTLAGRSGASQTADTATVTANASGAISGPLVVNDKTTTGVVAYEGAAWSSDLGAGPAAYTVIDNTPIPDNAQKLTTTVNPGKLSMSQAGDSVTLKAVDFGKGGPSTGDLQTVTVQDFRGGPAGWSLTGKVTDFTAPGAKIDAGQLSWTPACVTKAGSPSTCQAGSPGTVGSSGATLASAPAATLTGGEFTVNAQLSLNVPQFTAPGSYSGVLTLTLS
;
A
#
# COMPACT_ATOMS: atom_id res chain seq x y z
N MET A 1 40.92 4.91 77.52
CA MET A 1 41.70 6.11 77.14
C MET A 1 41.43 6.41 75.67
N SER A 2 40.78 7.55 75.42
CA SER A 2 40.77 8.35 74.18
C SER A 2 40.24 7.70 72.89
N THR A 3 39.32 8.27 72.10
CA THR A 3 38.67 9.60 72.10
C THR A 3 37.45 9.51 71.15
N THR A 4 36.37 10.17 71.55
CA THR A 4 35.17 10.52 70.79
C THR A 4 35.45 11.40 69.57
N GLY A 5 34.61 11.27 68.54
CA GLY A 5 34.53 12.22 67.42
C GLY A 5 33.26 12.03 66.57
N SER A 6 32.22 12.77 66.90
CA SER A 6 30.96 12.91 66.15
C SER A 6 31.11 13.75 64.89
N THR A 7 30.34 13.49 63.82
CA THR A 7 29.30 14.42 63.31
C THR A 7 28.66 13.95 62.00
N THR A 8 27.33 13.95 62.04
CA THR A 8 26.32 14.08 60.98
C THR A 8 26.75 14.73 59.66
N ARG A 9 26.34 14.13 58.52
CA ARG A 9 25.85 14.92 57.37
C ARG A 9 24.82 14.16 56.50
N ARG A 10 23.75 14.90 56.22
CA ARG A 10 22.50 14.59 55.50
C ARG A 10 22.70 13.91 54.14
N ARG A 11 22.00 12.78 53.91
CA ARG A 11 21.72 12.25 52.57
C ARG A 11 20.61 13.08 51.93
N ARG A 12 20.96 13.92 50.94
CA ARG A 12 20.02 14.47 49.96
C ARG A 12 20.20 13.67 48.68
N TRP A 13 19.14 12.99 48.27
CA TRP A 13 19.04 12.32 46.98
C TRP A 13 18.79 13.39 45.92
N ALA A 14 19.72 13.55 44.99
CA ALA A 14 19.53 14.36 43.78
C ALA A 14 19.32 13.39 42.62
N ALA A 15 18.11 13.36 42.08
CA ALA A 15 17.79 12.68 40.84
C ALA A 15 18.33 13.52 39.67
N LEU A 16 19.23 12.94 38.88
CA LEU A 16 19.73 13.49 37.62
C LEU A 16 18.67 13.29 36.54
N LEU A 17 18.11 14.40 36.04
CA LEU A 17 17.38 14.45 34.78
C LEU A 17 18.41 14.48 33.63
N GLY A 18 18.55 13.37 32.92
CA GLY A 18 19.30 13.31 31.66
C GLY A 18 18.41 13.81 30.52
N VAL A 19 18.75 14.98 29.97
CA VAL A 19 18.20 15.47 28.71
C VAL A 19 19.11 14.99 27.59
N THR A 20 18.68 13.97 26.86
CA THR A 20 19.29 13.59 25.57
C THR A 20 18.69 14.45 24.47
N ALA A 21 19.49 15.38 23.95
CA ALA A 21 19.22 16.10 22.71
C ALA A 21 19.38 15.13 21.53
N LEU A 22 18.30 14.89 20.79
CA LEU A 22 18.32 14.10 19.56
C LEU A 22 18.61 15.02 18.37
N ALA A 23 19.69 14.74 17.67
CA ALA A 23 20.14 15.46 16.48
C ALA A 23 19.18 15.21 15.30
N VAL A 24 18.78 16.29 14.63
CA VAL A 24 17.92 16.29 13.45
C VAL A 24 18.76 15.94 12.22
N ALA A 25 18.45 14.81 11.58
CA ALA A 25 18.89 14.47 10.23
C ALA A 25 17.72 14.64 9.25
N ALA A 26 18.04 15.15 8.07
CA ALA A 26 17.14 15.72 7.08
C ALA A 26 16.16 14.72 6.43
N GLY A 27 14.97 15.22 6.07
CA GLY A 27 14.20 14.80 4.89
C GLY A 27 13.10 13.75 5.05
N GLY A 28 13.00 13.06 6.18
CA GLY A 28 11.85 12.20 6.47
C GLY A 28 10.73 13.02 7.09
N ALA A 29 9.55 13.08 6.47
CA ALA A 29 8.35 13.49 7.18
C ALA A 29 8.26 12.61 8.43
N LEU A 30 8.33 13.22 9.62
CA LEU A 30 8.05 12.52 10.89
C LEU A 30 6.64 11.97 10.77
N ALA A 31 6.52 10.69 10.40
CA ALA A 31 5.25 10.01 10.33
C ALA A 31 4.72 9.95 11.76
N ALA A 32 3.73 10.79 12.07
CA ALA A 32 2.96 10.63 13.29
C ALA A 32 2.36 9.22 13.24
N PRO A 33 2.54 8.40 14.30
CA PRO A 33 1.96 7.06 14.32
C PRO A 33 0.44 7.16 14.21
N ALA A 34 -0.19 6.16 13.59
CA ALA A 34 -1.64 6.05 13.59
C ALA A 34 -2.16 6.18 15.03
N GLY A 35 -3.10 7.09 15.23
CA GLY A 35 -3.69 7.41 16.53
C GLY A 35 -5.00 6.67 16.70
N ALA A 36 -5.25 6.11 17.89
CA ALA A 36 -6.56 5.57 18.21
C ALA A 36 -7.62 6.68 18.12
N ALA A 37 -8.80 6.35 17.58
CA ALA A 37 -9.92 7.27 17.52
C ALA A 37 -10.32 7.76 18.93
N THR A 38 -10.61 9.05 19.06
CA THR A 38 -11.06 9.66 20.31
C THR A 38 -12.27 10.56 20.10
N ASN A 39 -13.10 10.68 21.13
CA ASN A 39 -14.17 11.65 21.15
C ASN A 39 -13.58 13.07 21.14
N VAL A 40 -14.15 13.93 20.32
CA VAL A 40 -13.78 15.35 20.23
C VAL A 40 -15.02 16.23 20.38
N ASP A 41 -14.81 17.36 21.06
CA ASP A 41 -15.83 18.40 21.25
C ASP A 41 -15.55 19.57 20.31
N PHE A 42 -16.58 20.08 19.63
CA PHE A 42 -16.46 21.22 18.75
C PHE A 42 -17.71 22.12 18.76
N ALA A 43 -17.46 23.43 18.65
CA ALA A 43 -18.52 24.42 18.53
C ALA A 43 -19.28 24.24 17.23
N THR A 44 -20.61 24.20 17.32
CA THR A 44 -21.54 23.91 16.23
C THR A 44 -22.64 24.97 16.21
N HIS A 45 -22.94 25.46 15.01
CA HIS A 45 -24.06 26.36 14.75
C HIS A 45 -25.13 25.60 13.96
N CYS A 46 -26.28 25.35 14.58
CA CYS A 46 -27.40 24.64 13.98
C CYS A 46 -28.53 25.61 13.63
N ILE A 47 -29.08 25.50 12.43
CA ILE A 47 -30.21 26.32 11.97
C ILE A 47 -31.48 25.45 12.00
N PRO A 48 -32.41 25.66 12.94
CA PRO A 48 -33.67 24.93 12.96
C PRO A 48 -34.49 25.17 11.69
N PRO A 49 -35.41 24.23 11.33
CA PRO A 49 -36.30 24.43 10.20
C PRO A 49 -37.14 25.70 10.39
N ALA A 50 -37.27 26.53 9.35
CA ALA A 50 -37.93 27.84 9.45
C ALA A 50 -39.36 27.79 10.01
N VAL A 51 -40.08 26.67 9.78
CA VAL A 51 -41.43 26.42 10.32
C VAL A 51 -41.48 26.42 11.85
N ALA A 52 -40.37 26.15 12.54
CA ALA A 52 -40.30 26.18 13.99
C ALA A 52 -40.30 27.61 14.55
N GLY A 53 -39.85 28.61 13.76
CA GLY A 53 -39.79 30.02 14.21
C GLY A 53 -38.80 30.29 15.34
N ILE A 54 -37.75 29.46 15.47
CA ILE A 54 -36.76 29.52 16.56
C ILE A 54 -35.45 30.08 16.02
N PRO A 55 -34.71 30.91 16.80
CA PRO A 55 -33.38 31.36 16.41
C PRO A 55 -32.40 30.20 16.24
N PRO A 56 -31.28 30.42 15.52
CA PRO A 56 -30.18 29.45 15.46
C PRO A 56 -29.68 29.02 16.84
N ILE A 57 -29.16 27.80 16.92
CA ILE A 57 -28.67 27.17 18.14
C ILE A 57 -27.14 27.06 18.04
N ASP A 58 -26.44 27.73 18.94
CA ASP A 58 -25.01 27.56 19.13
C ASP A 58 -24.75 26.65 20.33
N GLY A 59 -23.99 25.57 20.12
CA GLY A 59 -23.70 24.60 21.16
C GLY A 59 -22.48 23.75 20.87
N THR A 60 -22.15 22.86 21.81
CA THR A 60 -21.06 21.90 21.65
C THR A 60 -21.61 20.58 21.12
N THR A 61 -21.03 20.09 20.03
CA THR A 61 -21.23 18.70 19.57
C THR A 61 -20.06 17.85 20.03
N THR A 62 -20.34 16.66 20.56
CA THR A 62 -19.34 15.61 20.84
C THR A 62 -19.45 14.53 19.76
N ALA A 63 -18.34 14.17 19.11
CA ALA A 63 -18.33 13.14 18.09
C ALA A 63 -17.06 12.28 18.08
N ILE A 64 -17.15 11.14 17.41
CA ILE A 64 -16.01 10.28 17.09
C ILE A 64 -16.07 9.84 15.63
N VAL A 65 -14.91 9.85 14.96
CA VAL A 65 -14.71 9.27 13.64
C VAL A 65 -13.84 8.02 13.81
N THR A 66 -14.26 6.91 13.23
CA THR A 66 -13.52 5.64 13.21
C THR A 66 -13.40 5.11 11.79
N VAL A 67 -12.35 4.35 11.51
CA VAL A 67 -12.18 3.62 10.25
C VAL A 67 -12.11 2.10 10.45
N ASP A 68 -12.34 1.33 9.38
CA ASP A 68 -12.14 -0.11 9.37
C ASP A 68 -10.67 -0.55 9.19
N ASN A 69 -9.83 0.33 8.62
CA ASN A 69 -8.41 0.08 8.39
C ASN A 69 -7.56 1.33 8.70
N ALA A 70 -6.83 1.30 9.82
CA ALA A 70 -5.96 2.40 10.25
C ALA A 70 -4.57 2.42 9.56
N THR A 71 -4.23 1.38 8.80
CA THR A 71 -2.97 1.26 8.06
C THR A 71 -3.20 0.84 6.60
N PRO A 72 -3.95 1.63 5.81
CA PRO A 72 -4.23 1.29 4.42
C PRO A 72 -2.99 1.48 3.53
N LYS A 73 -3.06 0.99 2.29
CA LYS A 73 -2.11 1.32 1.22
C LYS A 73 -2.73 2.29 0.24
N VAL A 74 -1.91 3.02 -0.50
CA VAL A 74 -2.38 3.78 -1.67
C VAL A 74 -3.15 2.84 -2.60
N GLY A 75 -4.38 3.23 -2.96
CA GLY A 75 -5.32 2.43 -3.73
C GLY A 75 -6.40 1.71 -2.90
N ASP A 76 -6.20 1.53 -1.59
CA ASP A 76 -7.20 0.91 -0.73
C ASP A 76 -8.42 1.84 -0.55
N THR A 77 -9.61 1.25 -0.44
CA THR A 77 -10.83 1.94 0.00
C THR A 77 -11.01 1.75 1.50
N VAL A 78 -11.14 2.85 2.24
CA VAL A 78 -11.34 2.89 3.69
C VAL A 78 -12.80 3.22 4.00
N LYS A 79 -13.44 2.46 4.88
CA LYS A 79 -14.78 2.76 5.40
C LYS A 79 -14.67 3.65 6.62
N VAL A 80 -15.48 4.70 6.65
CA VAL A 80 -15.53 5.71 7.70
C VAL A 80 -16.86 5.60 8.42
N THR A 81 -16.83 5.56 9.74
CA THR A 81 -17.99 5.73 10.61
C THR A 81 -17.85 7.05 11.35
N TYR A 82 -18.79 7.96 11.13
CA TYR A 82 -18.91 9.21 11.88
C TYR A 82 -20.11 9.06 12.84
N GLU A 83 -19.81 8.98 14.13
CA GLU A 83 -20.79 8.96 15.21
C GLU A 83 -20.86 10.33 15.90
N VAL A 84 -22.02 10.97 15.80
CA VAL A 84 -22.37 12.11 16.64
C VAL A 84 -22.88 11.54 17.96
N VAL A 85 -22.08 11.62 19.01
CA VAL A 85 -22.39 11.07 20.34
C VAL A 85 -23.39 11.97 21.05
N THR A 86 -23.14 13.27 21.03
CA THR A 86 -24.01 14.29 21.64
C THR A 86 -24.20 15.43 20.63
N PRO A 87 -25.39 15.55 20.00
CA PRO A 87 -25.69 16.67 19.10
C PRO A 87 -25.85 17.99 19.87
N ALA A 88 -25.49 19.11 19.24
CA ALA A 88 -25.74 20.45 19.79
C ALA A 88 -27.22 20.85 19.74
N ALA A 89 -28.00 20.28 18.82
CA ALA A 89 -29.42 20.57 18.62
C ALA A 89 -30.32 19.67 19.48
N SER A 90 -31.52 20.19 19.78
CA SER A 90 -32.63 19.48 20.43
C SER A 90 -33.86 19.53 19.54
N ASN A 91 -34.89 18.72 19.85
CA ASN A 91 -36.19 18.83 19.20
C ASN A 91 -36.73 20.27 19.35
N PRO A 92 -36.91 21.03 18.25
CA PRO A 92 -37.29 22.43 18.32
C PRO A 92 -38.77 22.62 18.72
N THR A 93 -39.56 21.56 18.81
CA THR A 93 -41.00 21.68 19.09
C THR A 93 -41.35 21.08 20.44
N SER A 94 -42.47 21.54 21.01
CA SER A 94 -43.07 20.90 22.19
C SER A 94 -43.75 19.57 21.89
N ILE A 95 -43.76 19.14 20.62
CA ILE A 95 -44.42 17.90 20.16
C ILE A 95 -43.36 16.81 20.03
N SER A 96 -43.69 15.61 20.47
CA SER A 96 -42.80 14.46 20.31
C SER A 96 -42.67 14.07 18.84
N LEU A 97 -41.44 13.87 18.39
CA LEU A 97 -41.13 13.31 17.09
C LEU A 97 -41.21 11.78 17.16
N PRO A 98 -41.87 11.12 16.19
CA PRO A 98 -41.93 9.66 16.14
C PRO A 98 -40.56 9.03 15.82
N ALA A 99 -40.49 7.71 16.00
CA ALA A 99 -39.34 6.91 15.57
C ALA A 99 -39.21 6.87 14.04
N ASP A 100 -38.00 6.54 13.57
CA ASP A 100 -37.70 6.22 12.17
C ASP A 100 -38.04 7.34 11.16
N ILE A 101 -37.80 8.60 11.54
CA ILE A 101 -37.99 9.76 10.67
C ILE A 101 -36.70 10.52 10.36
N MET A 102 -35.66 10.35 11.18
CA MET A 102 -34.39 11.06 11.05
C MET A 102 -33.44 10.30 10.12
N THR A 103 -32.92 10.98 9.11
CA THR A 103 -31.86 10.49 8.21
C THR A 103 -30.68 11.46 8.29
N PRO A 104 -29.66 11.18 9.13
CA PRO A 104 -28.55 12.11 9.26
C PRO A 104 -27.61 12.02 8.07
N SER A 105 -26.98 13.14 7.72
CA SER A 105 -25.91 13.20 6.72
C SER A 105 -24.82 14.14 7.19
N GLY A 106 -23.61 14.01 6.66
CA GLY A 106 -22.52 14.88 7.07
C GLY A 106 -21.23 14.70 6.29
N LYS A 107 -20.20 15.36 6.78
CA LYS A 107 -18.86 15.37 6.20
C LYS A 107 -17.82 14.99 7.23
N VAL A 108 -16.80 14.26 6.80
CA VAL A 108 -15.54 14.09 7.53
C VAL A 108 -14.44 14.75 6.71
N ALA A 109 -13.73 15.71 7.32
CA ALA A 109 -12.63 16.42 6.69
C ALA A 109 -11.33 15.60 6.82
N LEU A 110 -10.67 15.38 5.68
CA LEU A 110 -9.35 14.76 5.59
C LEU A 110 -8.25 15.83 5.56
N GLY A 111 -7.17 15.58 6.28
CA GLY A 111 -5.98 16.43 6.31
C GLY A 111 -4.68 15.64 6.28
N GLY A 112 -3.54 16.33 6.14
CA GLY A 112 -2.22 15.70 6.07
C GLY A 112 -1.82 15.29 4.65
N ALA A 113 -1.39 14.03 4.48
CA ALA A 113 -0.91 13.50 3.19
C ALA A 113 -1.98 13.46 2.09
N GLN A 114 -3.26 13.38 2.49
CA GLN A 114 -4.41 13.45 1.60
C GLN A 114 -5.44 14.40 2.20
N THR A 115 -5.95 15.32 1.38
CA THR A 115 -6.94 16.31 1.79
C THR A 115 -8.25 16.12 1.02
N GLY A 116 -9.37 16.55 1.60
CA GLY A 116 -10.70 16.47 0.98
C GLY A 116 -11.82 16.21 1.97
N ASP A 117 -13.04 16.05 1.48
CA ASP A 117 -14.22 15.73 2.29
C ASP A 117 -14.74 14.33 1.96
N VAL A 118 -15.03 13.53 2.99
CA VAL A 118 -15.78 12.27 2.88
C VAL A 118 -17.23 12.54 3.22
N THR A 119 -18.14 12.32 2.27
CA THR A 119 -19.57 12.39 2.55
C THR A 119 -20.00 11.13 3.30
N VAL A 120 -20.76 11.30 4.38
CA VAL A 120 -21.30 10.21 5.18
C VAL A 120 -22.82 10.34 5.29
N VAL A 121 -23.51 9.20 5.32
CA VAL A 121 -24.98 9.14 5.43
C VAL A 121 -25.36 8.08 6.46
N GLY A 122 -26.32 8.39 7.32
CA GLY A 122 -26.91 7.45 8.26
C GLY A 122 -28.20 6.85 7.75
N GLU A 123 -28.60 5.74 8.36
CA GLU A 123 -29.89 5.12 8.08
C GLU A 123 -31.06 6.01 8.55
N LYS A 124 -32.23 5.88 7.91
CA LYS A 124 -33.46 6.51 8.39
C LYS A 124 -33.93 5.80 9.66
N LYS A 125 -33.41 6.23 10.81
CA LYS A 125 -33.61 5.56 12.10
C LYS A 125 -33.36 6.51 13.26
N ASN A 126 -34.28 6.50 14.21
CA ASN A 126 -34.15 7.15 15.50
C ASN A 126 -35.20 6.58 16.47
N ASP A 127 -34.90 6.59 17.76
CA ASP A 127 -35.94 6.42 18.78
C ASP A 127 -36.87 7.65 18.82
N PRO A 128 -38.11 7.53 19.33
CA PRO A 128 -38.98 8.69 19.50
C PRO A 128 -38.30 9.77 20.35
N VAL A 129 -38.38 11.03 19.89
CA VAL A 129 -37.74 12.16 20.57
C VAL A 129 -38.82 13.01 21.21
N ALA A 130 -38.84 13.08 22.54
CA ALA A 130 -39.82 13.90 23.25
C ALA A 130 -39.72 15.39 22.86
N GLY A 131 -40.81 16.14 23.03
CA GLY A 131 -40.82 17.59 22.82
C GLY A 131 -39.72 18.28 23.63
N ASN A 132 -38.97 19.19 22.99
CA ASN A 132 -37.82 19.91 23.56
C ASN A 132 -36.66 19.03 24.08
N ALA A 133 -36.70 17.71 23.90
CA ALA A 133 -35.65 16.82 24.36
C ALA A 133 -34.41 16.88 23.43
N PRO A 134 -33.20 16.59 23.94
CA PRO A 134 -32.01 16.43 23.11
C PRO A 134 -32.23 15.36 22.03
N PHE A 135 -31.66 15.56 20.85
CA PHE A 135 -31.62 14.50 19.86
C PHE A 135 -30.73 13.35 20.35
N PRO A 136 -31.12 12.08 20.10
CA PRO A 136 -30.26 10.94 20.37
C PRO A 136 -29.01 11.00 19.49
N GLY A 137 -27.92 10.37 19.96
CA GLY A 137 -26.73 10.17 19.14
C GLY A 137 -27.04 9.30 17.91
N PHE A 138 -26.30 9.51 16.83
CA PHE A 138 -26.53 8.83 15.56
C PHE A 138 -25.23 8.55 14.81
N LYS A 139 -25.28 7.57 13.90
CA LYS A 139 -24.14 7.11 13.10
C LYS A 139 -24.38 7.35 11.63
N MET A 140 -23.32 7.76 10.94
CA MET A 140 -23.27 7.96 9.51
C MET A 140 -22.07 7.21 8.94
N TYR A 141 -22.19 6.72 7.72
CA TYR A 141 -21.19 5.88 7.07
C TYR A 141 -20.80 6.46 5.71
N GLY A 142 -19.53 6.34 5.36
CA GLY A 142 -19.00 6.73 4.07
C GLY A 142 -17.72 5.97 3.75
N THR A 143 -17.13 6.28 2.60
CA THR A 143 -15.88 5.64 2.15
C THR A 143 -15.01 6.64 1.40
N PHE A 144 -13.69 6.48 1.48
CA PHE A 144 -12.77 7.18 0.59
C PHE A 144 -11.65 6.25 0.11
N THR A 145 -11.06 6.57 -1.04
CA THR A 145 -9.89 5.86 -1.57
C THR A 145 -8.62 6.60 -1.20
N VAL A 146 -7.61 5.87 -0.74
CA VAL A 146 -6.30 6.43 -0.39
C VAL A 146 -5.51 6.72 -1.66
N THR A 147 -5.06 7.95 -1.84
CA THR A 147 -4.35 8.41 -3.05
C THR A 147 -2.92 8.84 -2.81
N ALA A 148 -2.50 8.98 -1.54
CA ALA A 148 -1.15 9.39 -1.18
C ALA A 148 -0.67 8.64 0.07
N PRO A 149 0.62 8.25 0.13
CA PRO A 149 1.21 7.66 1.32
C PRO A 149 1.42 8.74 2.40
N GLY A 150 1.39 8.34 3.67
CA GLY A 150 1.64 9.20 4.82
C GLY A 150 0.47 9.29 5.79
N ALA A 151 0.59 10.19 6.77
CA ALA A 151 -0.43 10.39 7.79
C ALA A 151 -1.64 11.14 7.23
N ILE A 152 -2.84 10.59 7.42
CA ILE A 152 -4.12 11.19 7.02
C ILE A 152 -4.94 11.40 8.29
N THR A 153 -5.29 12.65 8.59
CA THR A 153 -6.10 13.01 9.75
C THR A 153 -7.58 13.06 9.38
N LEU A 154 -8.46 12.56 10.25
CA LEU A 154 -9.90 12.60 10.09
C LEU A 154 -10.51 13.48 11.18
N SER A 155 -11.17 14.57 10.77
CA SER A 155 -11.89 15.49 11.64
C SER A 155 -13.39 15.47 11.34
N PRO A 156 -14.27 15.49 12.35
CA PRO A 156 -15.69 15.76 12.14
C PRO A 156 -15.91 17.07 11.37
N GLY A 157 -16.86 17.07 10.45
CA GLY A 157 -17.27 18.24 9.68
C GLY A 157 -18.75 18.57 9.90
N ASP A 158 -19.29 19.38 9.00
CA ASP A 158 -20.71 19.76 9.02
C ASP A 158 -21.59 18.51 8.93
N TYR A 159 -22.74 18.56 9.61
CA TYR A 159 -23.77 17.53 9.53
C TYR A 159 -25.15 18.15 9.39
N ASN A 160 -26.11 17.36 8.92
CA ASN A 160 -27.49 17.75 8.77
C ASN A 160 -28.39 16.66 9.35
N ILE A 161 -29.35 17.07 10.16
CA ILE A 161 -30.42 16.22 10.65
C ILE A 161 -31.62 16.45 9.73
N HIS A 162 -31.81 15.53 8.79
CA HIS A 162 -32.99 15.53 7.93
C HIS A 162 -34.11 14.74 8.59
N THR A 163 -35.31 15.29 8.65
CA THR A 163 -36.50 14.62 9.17
C THR A 163 -37.58 14.54 8.10
N SER A 164 -38.08 13.32 7.88
CA SER A 164 -39.08 13.00 6.87
C SER A 164 -40.29 12.33 7.53
N TYR A 165 -41.30 13.14 7.85
CA TYR A 165 -42.55 12.68 8.48
C TYR A 165 -43.81 13.27 7.79
N VAL A 166 -44.19 14.50 8.16
CA VAL A 166 -45.30 15.24 7.51
C VAL A 166 -44.77 16.30 6.54
N LEU A 167 -43.59 16.84 6.86
CA LEU A 167 -42.81 17.76 6.04
C LEU A 167 -41.39 17.19 5.96
N GLU A 168 -40.68 17.60 4.91
CA GLU A 168 -39.25 17.37 4.76
C GLU A 168 -38.53 18.57 5.37
N LEU A 169 -37.84 18.35 6.48
CA LEU A 169 -37.21 19.42 7.26
C LEU A 169 -35.75 19.12 7.52
N ASP A 170 -34.89 20.09 7.24
CA ASP A 170 -33.45 20.02 7.46
C ASP A 170 -33.05 20.92 8.63
N THR A 171 -32.17 20.39 9.47
CA THR A 171 -31.47 21.15 10.52
C THR A 171 -29.97 21.06 10.23
N PRO A 172 -29.44 21.93 9.35
CA PRO A 172 -28.01 21.96 9.08
C PRO A 172 -27.27 22.48 10.31
N CYS A 173 -26.20 21.77 10.67
CA CYS A 173 -25.31 22.05 11.78
C CYS A 173 -23.88 22.20 11.24
N THR A 174 -23.37 23.43 11.26
CA THR A 174 -22.05 23.77 10.73
C THR A 174 -21.02 23.90 11.84
N VAL A 175 -19.80 23.42 11.60
CA VAL A 175 -18.66 23.62 12.51
C VAL A 175 -18.28 25.10 12.52
N THR A 176 -18.30 25.75 13.69
CA THR A 176 -18.09 27.20 13.78
C THR A 176 -16.64 27.60 13.44
N ASN A 177 -15.66 26.77 13.83
CA ASN A 177 -14.24 26.98 13.57
C ASN A 177 -13.64 25.76 12.85
N PRO A 178 -13.79 25.64 11.53
CA PRO A 178 -13.28 24.49 10.78
C PRO A 178 -11.74 24.56 10.61
N PRO A 179 -11.04 23.41 10.60
CA PRO A 179 -11.56 22.06 10.88
C PRO A 179 -11.79 21.82 12.38
N ALA A 180 -12.74 20.94 12.72
CA ALA A 180 -12.88 20.45 14.08
C ALA A 180 -11.59 19.71 14.52
N PRO A 181 -11.38 19.50 15.84
CA PRO A 181 -10.25 18.72 16.33
C PRO A 181 -10.17 17.34 15.67
N VAL A 182 -8.95 16.88 15.42
CA VAL A 182 -8.70 15.56 14.81
C VAL A 182 -9.22 14.47 15.74
N SER A 183 -10.14 13.65 15.25
CA SER A 183 -10.69 12.52 16.01
C SER A 183 -9.86 11.26 15.82
N GLU A 184 -9.34 11.03 14.61
CA GLU A 184 -8.50 9.87 14.27
C GLU A 184 -7.38 10.25 13.30
N THR A 185 -6.25 9.53 13.34
CA THR A 185 -5.18 9.65 12.34
C THR A 185 -4.81 8.26 11.86
N ILE A 186 -4.85 8.03 10.56
CA ILE A 186 -4.43 6.78 9.92
C ILE A 186 -3.10 6.98 9.21
N THR A 187 -2.36 5.90 8.97
CA THR A 187 -1.07 5.97 8.26
C THR A 187 -1.14 5.13 6.99
N ALA A 188 -1.19 5.82 5.84
CA ALA A 188 -1.17 5.17 4.53
C ALA A 188 0.26 4.76 4.14
N ALA A 189 0.45 3.51 3.75
CA ALA A 189 1.68 3.05 3.11
C ALA A 189 1.61 3.21 1.58
N ASP A 190 2.76 3.30 0.92
CA ASP A 190 2.82 3.27 -0.54
C ASP A 190 2.27 1.94 -1.09
N ALA A 191 1.71 2.01 -2.30
CA ALA A 191 1.48 0.81 -3.10
C ALA A 191 2.84 0.29 -3.60
N PRO A 192 3.11 -1.03 -3.57
CA PRO A 192 4.33 -1.57 -4.17
C PRO A 192 4.36 -1.21 -5.66
N GLN A 193 5.25 -0.31 -6.06
CA GLN A 193 5.50 -0.05 -7.47
C GLN A 193 6.43 -1.15 -8.00
N PRO A 194 6.12 -1.75 -9.16
CA PRO A 194 7.05 -2.69 -9.77
C PRO A 194 8.36 -1.96 -10.08
N ASN A 195 9.47 -2.46 -9.56
CA ASN A 195 10.78 -1.90 -9.86
C ASN A 195 11.14 -2.22 -11.31
N THR A 196 11.23 -1.20 -12.16
CA THR A 196 11.51 -1.33 -13.59
C THR A 196 12.99 -1.10 -13.93
N ARG A 197 13.86 -0.93 -12.93
CA ARG A 197 15.30 -0.72 -13.15
C ARG A 197 15.93 -1.96 -13.78
N ALA A 198 16.77 -1.72 -14.77
CA ALA A 198 17.47 -2.78 -15.48
C ALA A 198 18.92 -2.36 -15.75
N ILE A 199 19.81 -3.36 -15.79
CA ILE A 199 21.20 -3.18 -16.19
C ILE A 199 21.62 -4.22 -17.23
N GLN A 200 22.64 -3.85 -18.01
CA GLN A 200 23.31 -4.70 -18.97
C GLN A 200 24.82 -4.48 -18.91
N LEU A 201 25.57 -5.56 -19.09
CA LEU A 201 27.03 -5.54 -19.13
C LEU A 201 27.54 -5.53 -20.58
N GLY A 202 28.62 -4.79 -20.82
CA GLY A 202 29.32 -4.77 -22.11
C GLY A 202 30.00 -6.10 -22.46
N SER A 203 30.29 -6.93 -21.46
CA SER A 203 30.74 -8.31 -21.61
C SER A 203 30.18 -9.17 -20.48
N ALA A 204 29.97 -10.47 -20.74
CA ALA A 204 29.51 -11.43 -19.73
C ALA A 204 30.68 -12.10 -18.97
N SER A 205 31.93 -11.78 -19.31
CA SER A 205 33.11 -12.35 -18.69
C SER A 205 34.36 -11.49 -18.88
N GLY A 206 35.37 -11.72 -18.03
CA GLY A 206 36.69 -11.12 -18.12
C GLY A 206 37.68 -11.77 -17.15
N ASN A 207 38.96 -11.45 -17.28
CA ASN A 207 39.99 -11.85 -16.33
C ASN A 207 39.92 -11.00 -15.05
N PRO A 208 40.49 -11.47 -13.92
CA PRO A 208 40.66 -10.65 -12.74
C PRO A 208 41.41 -9.36 -13.07
N GLY A 209 40.84 -8.21 -12.71
CA GLY A 209 41.36 -6.87 -12.98
C GLY A 209 40.83 -6.23 -14.27
N ASP A 210 40.10 -6.97 -15.11
CA ASP A 210 39.45 -6.40 -16.29
C ASP A 210 38.29 -5.48 -15.88
N SER A 211 38.05 -4.45 -16.69
CA SER A 211 36.89 -3.56 -16.52
C SER A 211 35.74 -3.99 -17.44
N VAL A 212 34.53 -4.07 -16.88
CA VAL A 212 33.28 -4.25 -17.62
C VAL A 212 32.46 -2.97 -17.59
N THR A 213 31.93 -2.55 -18.74
CA THR A 213 31.00 -1.42 -18.80
C THR A 213 29.62 -1.87 -18.32
N VAL A 214 29.05 -1.17 -17.34
CA VAL A 214 27.68 -1.37 -16.86
C VAL A 214 26.82 -0.23 -17.39
N THR A 215 25.76 -0.59 -18.11
CA THR A 215 24.73 0.35 -18.56
C THR A 215 23.41 0.02 -17.87
N GLY A 216 22.53 1.01 -17.69
CA GLY A 216 21.24 0.78 -17.05
C GLY A 216 20.24 1.90 -17.28
N SER A 217 18.99 1.65 -16.88
CA SER A 217 17.84 2.53 -17.11
C SER A 217 16.85 2.53 -15.94
N ASN A 218 15.95 3.51 -15.93
CA ASN A 218 14.88 3.71 -14.94
C ASN A 218 15.34 3.99 -13.50
N PHE A 219 16.59 4.47 -13.33
CA PHE A 219 17.04 5.02 -12.04
C PHE A 219 16.49 6.44 -11.84
N THR A 220 16.52 6.94 -10.60
CA THR A 220 16.07 8.31 -10.32
C THR A 220 17.00 9.31 -11.00
N PRO A 221 16.49 10.25 -11.82
CA PRO A 221 17.33 11.26 -12.46
C PRO A 221 18.20 12.02 -11.45
N GLY A 222 19.51 12.10 -11.72
CA GLY A 222 20.48 12.77 -10.84
C GLY A 222 20.94 11.96 -9.63
N ALA A 223 20.40 10.75 -9.39
CA ALA A 223 20.83 9.93 -8.27
C ALA A 223 22.22 9.33 -8.48
N THR A 224 22.96 9.17 -7.37
CA THR A 224 24.17 8.35 -7.33
C THR A 224 23.77 6.88 -7.25
N VAL A 225 24.28 6.09 -8.20
CA VAL A 225 24.05 4.65 -8.31
C VAL A 225 25.36 3.92 -8.05
N THR A 226 25.33 2.96 -7.14
CA THR A 226 26.46 2.07 -6.85
C THR A 226 26.42 0.87 -7.76
N LEU A 227 27.50 0.60 -8.49
CA LEU A 227 27.76 -0.64 -9.21
C LEU A 227 28.53 -1.57 -8.28
N ALA A 228 28.13 -2.83 -8.18
CA ALA A 228 28.79 -3.79 -7.29
C ALA A 228 28.83 -5.20 -7.87
N GLY A 229 29.99 -5.86 -7.72
CA GLY A 229 30.13 -7.29 -7.93
C GLY A 229 29.39 -8.12 -6.88
N ARG A 230 28.91 -9.29 -7.28
CA ARG A 230 28.18 -10.24 -6.44
C ARG A 230 28.74 -11.64 -6.62
N SER A 231 28.96 -12.34 -5.51
CA SER A 231 29.27 -13.77 -5.42
C SER A 231 28.06 -14.45 -4.79
N GLY A 232 27.18 -15.01 -5.63
CA GLY A 232 25.81 -15.30 -5.21
C GLY A 232 25.12 -14.01 -4.76
N ALA A 233 24.67 -13.92 -3.50
CA ALA A 233 24.19 -12.66 -2.93
C ALA A 233 25.21 -11.86 -2.15
N SER A 234 26.36 -12.40 -1.83
CA SER A 234 27.37 -11.64 -1.10
C SER A 234 27.93 -10.57 -2.03
N GLN A 235 27.94 -9.32 -1.57
CA GLN A 235 28.64 -8.27 -2.29
C GLN A 235 30.15 -8.51 -2.20
N THR A 236 30.84 -8.46 -3.33
CA THR A 236 32.31 -8.51 -3.36
C THR A 236 32.89 -7.13 -3.05
N ALA A 237 34.21 -7.03 -2.90
CA ALA A 237 34.87 -5.74 -2.72
C ALA A 237 34.84 -4.86 -3.98
N ASP A 238 34.48 -5.44 -5.14
CA ASP A 238 34.44 -4.73 -6.42
C ASP A 238 33.23 -3.79 -6.46
N THR A 239 33.48 -2.48 -6.35
CA THR A 239 32.45 -1.45 -6.40
C THR A 239 32.89 -0.24 -7.22
N ALA A 240 31.92 0.46 -7.79
CA ALA A 240 32.10 1.75 -8.47
C ALA A 240 30.84 2.60 -8.29
N THR A 241 30.90 3.89 -8.59
CA THR A 241 29.73 4.78 -8.55
C THR A 241 29.57 5.55 -9.86
N VAL A 242 28.32 5.74 -10.26
CA VAL A 242 27.93 6.52 -11.45
C VAL A 242 26.72 7.39 -11.10
N THR A 243 26.50 8.45 -11.87
CA THR A 243 25.32 9.32 -11.68
C THR A 243 24.32 9.07 -12.80
N ALA A 244 23.06 8.85 -12.45
CA ALA A 244 21.98 8.74 -13.43
C ALA A 244 21.74 10.08 -14.12
N ASN A 245 21.65 10.08 -15.44
CA ASN A 245 21.39 11.28 -16.22
C ASN A 245 19.91 11.75 -16.05
N ALA A 246 19.52 12.81 -16.76
CA ALA A 246 18.16 13.35 -16.71
C ALA A 246 17.05 12.36 -17.11
N SER A 247 17.37 11.31 -17.87
CA SER A 247 16.42 10.24 -18.25
C SER A 247 16.51 9.00 -17.34
N GLY A 248 17.27 9.05 -16.24
CA GLY A 248 17.45 7.90 -15.35
C GLY A 248 18.36 6.81 -15.90
N ALA A 249 19.15 7.10 -16.94
CA ALA A 249 20.10 6.15 -17.51
C ALA A 249 21.49 6.29 -16.87
N ILE A 250 22.18 5.16 -16.72
CA ILE A 250 23.55 5.09 -16.20
C ILE A 250 24.48 4.42 -17.22
N SER A 251 25.76 4.80 -17.19
CA SER A 251 26.83 4.11 -17.90
C SER A 251 28.15 4.35 -17.18
N GLY A 252 28.89 3.29 -16.86
CA GLY A 252 30.24 3.43 -16.31
C GLY A 252 30.95 2.10 -16.08
N PRO A 253 32.26 2.14 -15.81
CA PRO A 253 33.07 0.94 -15.63
C PRO A 253 32.94 0.36 -14.21
N LEU A 254 32.96 -0.98 -14.11
CA LEU A 254 33.25 -1.72 -12.89
C LEU A 254 34.50 -2.57 -13.14
N VAL A 255 35.51 -2.47 -12.28
CA VAL A 255 36.69 -3.34 -12.31
C VAL A 255 36.40 -4.56 -11.44
N VAL A 256 36.58 -5.77 -11.98
CA VAL A 256 36.26 -7.01 -11.28
C VAL A 256 37.54 -7.76 -10.92
N ASN A 257 37.93 -7.74 -9.65
CA ASN A 257 39.11 -8.43 -9.13
C ASN A 257 38.76 -9.76 -8.44
N ASP A 258 37.60 -9.83 -7.81
CA ASP A 258 37.17 -10.98 -7.04
C ASP A 258 36.77 -12.12 -7.98
N LYS A 259 37.56 -13.19 -7.98
CA LYS A 259 37.35 -14.40 -8.79
C LYS A 259 36.04 -15.12 -8.51
N THR A 260 35.40 -14.83 -7.37
CA THR A 260 34.12 -15.42 -6.99
C THR A 260 32.93 -14.63 -7.54
N THR A 261 33.15 -13.50 -8.21
CA THR A 261 32.07 -12.71 -8.81
C THR A 261 31.33 -13.52 -9.88
N THR A 262 30.03 -13.72 -9.67
CA THR A 262 29.09 -14.41 -10.56
C THR A 262 28.07 -13.45 -11.18
N GLY A 263 28.02 -12.20 -10.74
CA GLY A 263 27.13 -11.19 -11.29
C GLY A 263 27.46 -9.78 -10.83
N VAL A 264 26.78 -8.81 -11.43
CA VAL A 264 26.89 -7.39 -11.13
C VAL A 264 25.49 -6.85 -10.86
N VAL A 265 25.35 -6.00 -9.85
CA VAL A 265 24.13 -5.24 -9.57
C VAL A 265 24.41 -3.75 -9.64
N ALA A 266 23.36 -2.95 -9.80
CA ALA A 266 23.42 -1.51 -9.63
C ALA A 266 22.29 -1.07 -8.69
N TYR A 267 22.52 -0.18 -7.73
CA TYR A 267 21.48 0.23 -6.78
C TYR A 267 21.65 1.67 -6.27
N GLU A 268 20.53 2.30 -5.93
CA GLU A 268 20.49 3.60 -5.27
C GLU A 268 20.51 3.45 -3.74
N GLY A 269 21.11 4.42 -3.05
CA GLY A 269 21.24 4.42 -1.59
C GLY A 269 22.50 3.71 -1.08
N ALA A 270 22.56 3.52 0.24
CA ALA A 270 23.76 3.03 0.93
C ALA A 270 23.98 1.52 0.78
N ALA A 271 22.92 0.76 0.52
CA ALA A 271 22.95 -0.69 0.39
C ALA A 271 21.94 -1.15 -0.66
N TRP A 272 22.18 -2.34 -1.21
CA TRP A 272 21.25 -2.96 -2.14
C TRP A 272 19.88 -3.21 -1.47
N SER A 273 18.81 -2.94 -2.21
CA SER A 273 17.45 -3.41 -1.92
C SER A 273 16.77 -3.83 -3.22
N SER A 274 15.70 -4.63 -3.12
CA SER A 274 14.88 -5.01 -4.27
C SER A 274 14.16 -3.82 -4.91
N ASP A 275 13.94 -2.75 -4.15
CA ASP A 275 13.11 -1.63 -4.56
C ASP A 275 13.92 -0.55 -5.29
N LEU A 276 15.23 -0.49 -4.99
CA LEU A 276 16.16 0.51 -5.50
C LEU A 276 17.30 -0.09 -6.34
N GLY A 277 17.30 -1.41 -6.53
CA GLY A 277 18.35 -2.16 -7.23
C GLY A 277 17.97 -2.66 -8.62
N ALA A 278 18.96 -2.99 -9.42
CA ALA A 278 18.84 -3.62 -10.73
C ALA A 278 19.83 -4.77 -10.84
N GLY A 279 19.49 -5.77 -11.65
CA GLY A 279 20.26 -6.99 -11.81
C GLY A 279 19.84 -8.08 -10.83
N PRO A 280 20.67 -9.12 -10.64
CA PRO A 280 22.03 -9.24 -11.15
C PRO A 280 22.07 -9.42 -12.67
N ALA A 281 22.96 -8.69 -13.34
CA ALA A 281 23.45 -9.09 -14.65
C ALA A 281 24.61 -10.07 -14.43
N ALA A 282 24.47 -11.28 -14.95
CA ALA A 282 25.45 -12.32 -14.69
C ALA A 282 26.81 -12.03 -15.35
N TYR A 283 27.88 -12.40 -14.65
CA TYR A 283 29.27 -12.13 -15.05
C TYR A 283 30.17 -13.28 -14.60
N THR A 284 31.07 -13.75 -15.46
CA THR A 284 32.00 -14.85 -15.14
C THR A 284 33.43 -14.33 -15.10
N VAL A 285 34.11 -14.50 -13.97
CA VAL A 285 35.55 -14.24 -13.90
C VAL A 285 36.33 -15.46 -14.39
N ILE A 286 37.17 -15.26 -15.40
CA ILE A 286 38.00 -16.31 -15.99
C ILE A 286 39.14 -16.60 -15.02
N ASP A 287 39.16 -17.80 -14.42
CA ASP A 287 40.25 -18.20 -13.55
C ASP A 287 41.53 -18.47 -14.37
N ASN A 288 42.44 -17.50 -14.37
CA ASN A 288 43.74 -17.56 -15.01
C ASN A 288 44.88 -17.99 -14.07
N THR A 289 44.57 -18.56 -12.89
CA THR A 289 45.58 -19.02 -11.94
C THR A 289 46.51 -20.06 -12.59
N PRO A 290 47.84 -19.86 -12.59
CA PRO A 290 48.80 -20.84 -13.06
C PRO A 290 48.71 -22.15 -12.27
N ILE A 291 48.93 -23.29 -12.94
CA ILE A 291 48.97 -24.61 -12.29
C ILE A 291 50.41 -25.12 -12.16
N PRO A 292 50.71 -26.00 -11.19
CA PRO A 292 52.03 -26.62 -11.05
C PRO A 292 52.42 -27.50 -12.25
N ASP A 293 53.72 -27.77 -12.38
CA ASP A 293 54.24 -28.72 -13.37
C ASP A 293 53.61 -30.11 -13.19
N ASN A 294 53.37 -30.81 -14.30
CA ASN A 294 52.72 -32.13 -14.36
C ASN A 294 51.28 -32.19 -13.80
N ALA A 295 50.57 -31.05 -13.70
CA ALA A 295 49.14 -30.99 -13.37
C ALA A 295 48.26 -30.68 -14.60
N GLN A 296 46.96 -30.96 -14.51
CA GLN A 296 45.94 -30.54 -15.49
C GLN A 296 44.86 -29.70 -14.81
N LYS A 297 44.46 -28.58 -15.43
CA LYS A 297 43.33 -27.77 -14.97
C LYS A 297 42.05 -28.23 -15.65
N LEU A 298 41.13 -28.79 -14.89
CA LEU A 298 39.78 -29.10 -15.36
C LEU A 298 38.88 -27.89 -15.08
N THR A 299 38.26 -27.33 -16.12
CA THR A 299 37.36 -26.19 -15.99
C THR A 299 36.00 -26.52 -16.60
N THR A 300 34.95 -25.92 -16.03
CA THR A 300 33.59 -25.95 -16.58
C THR A 300 32.97 -24.57 -16.40
N THR A 301 32.03 -24.22 -17.25
CA THR A 301 31.32 -22.94 -17.19
C THR A 301 29.82 -23.22 -17.12
N VAL A 302 29.18 -22.69 -16.08
CA VAL A 302 27.72 -22.67 -15.97
C VAL A 302 27.24 -21.33 -16.46
N ASN A 303 26.56 -21.30 -17.60
CA ASN A 303 26.02 -20.06 -18.14
C ASN A 303 24.72 -19.67 -17.44
N PRO A 304 24.52 -18.38 -17.13
CA PRO A 304 23.27 -17.87 -16.58
C PRO A 304 22.13 -18.01 -17.60
N GLY A 305 20.93 -18.27 -17.10
CA GLY A 305 19.70 -18.19 -17.88
C GLY A 305 19.03 -16.83 -17.77
N LYS A 306 17.71 -16.79 -17.98
CA LYS A 306 16.88 -15.58 -17.91
C LYS A 306 15.78 -15.74 -16.86
N LEU A 307 15.18 -14.62 -16.47
CA LEU A 307 13.84 -14.63 -15.88
C LEU A 307 12.83 -14.68 -17.02
N SER A 308 11.91 -15.63 -16.98
CA SER A 308 10.90 -15.82 -18.03
C SER A 308 9.61 -16.38 -17.47
N MET A 309 8.50 -16.14 -18.19
CA MET A 309 7.24 -16.82 -17.95
C MET A 309 6.67 -17.41 -19.24
N SER A 310 5.86 -18.44 -19.08
CA SER A 310 5.00 -19.00 -20.12
C SER A 310 3.62 -19.27 -19.53
N GLN A 311 2.59 -19.30 -20.38
CA GLN A 311 1.21 -19.58 -19.98
C GLN A 311 0.66 -20.75 -20.81
N ALA A 312 -0.13 -21.62 -20.19
CA ALA A 312 -0.68 -22.81 -20.82
C ALA A 312 -1.72 -22.53 -21.94
N GLY A 313 -2.33 -21.35 -21.94
CA GLY A 313 -3.33 -20.92 -22.93
C GLY A 313 -3.65 -19.43 -22.79
N ASP A 314 -4.41 -18.89 -23.74
CA ASP A 314 -4.68 -17.44 -23.88
C ASP A 314 -6.09 -16.99 -23.47
N SER A 315 -6.96 -17.94 -23.11
CA SER A 315 -8.37 -17.69 -22.82
C SER A 315 -8.83 -18.41 -21.55
N VAL A 316 -9.63 -17.72 -20.74
CA VAL A 316 -10.30 -18.29 -19.57
C VAL A 316 -11.80 -18.09 -19.76
N THR A 317 -12.56 -19.18 -19.69
CA THR A 317 -14.03 -19.13 -19.71
C THR A 317 -14.54 -19.11 -18.28
N LEU A 318 -15.22 -18.03 -17.89
CA LEU A 318 -15.90 -17.96 -16.60
C LEU A 318 -17.32 -18.55 -16.72
N LYS A 319 -17.86 -19.07 -15.61
CA LYS A 319 -19.22 -19.63 -15.55
C LYS A 319 -20.28 -18.59 -15.87
N ALA A 320 -21.34 -18.98 -16.58
CA ALA A 320 -22.47 -18.10 -16.86
C ALA A 320 -23.20 -17.67 -15.57
N VAL A 321 -23.79 -16.47 -15.62
CA VAL A 321 -24.65 -15.92 -14.57
C VAL A 321 -26.00 -15.58 -15.18
N ASP A 322 -27.07 -16.06 -14.57
CA ASP A 322 -28.43 -15.82 -15.06
C ASP A 322 -28.86 -14.36 -14.83
N PHE A 323 -29.53 -13.80 -15.83
CA PHE A 323 -30.13 -12.47 -15.74
C PHE A 323 -31.09 -12.37 -14.54
N GLY A 324 -31.02 -11.27 -13.80
CA GLY A 324 -31.85 -11.04 -12.62
C GLY A 324 -31.36 -11.75 -11.35
N LYS A 325 -30.26 -12.51 -11.41
CA LYS A 325 -29.62 -13.11 -10.23
C LYS A 325 -28.34 -12.38 -9.83
N GLY A 326 -27.47 -12.09 -10.80
CA GLY A 326 -26.13 -11.56 -10.53
C GLY A 326 -25.28 -12.55 -9.72
N GLY A 327 -24.15 -12.05 -9.22
CA GLY A 327 -23.24 -12.80 -8.37
C GLY A 327 -21.99 -13.31 -9.10
N PRO A 328 -21.25 -14.25 -8.48
CA PRO A 328 -19.91 -14.60 -8.91
C PRO A 328 -19.90 -15.51 -10.14
N SER A 329 -19.30 -15.01 -11.22
CA SER A 329 -18.89 -15.77 -12.39
C SER A 329 -17.46 -16.28 -12.18
N THR A 330 -17.30 -17.59 -11.94
CA THR A 330 -16.02 -18.19 -11.52
C THR A 330 -15.34 -18.99 -12.64
N GLY A 331 -14.01 -19.04 -12.62
CA GLY A 331 -13.18 -19.88 -13.49
C GLY A 331 -11.74 -19.93 -13.00
N ASP A 332 -10.90 -20.72 -13.67
CA ASP A 332 -9.49 -20.91 -13.29
C ASP A 332 -8.57 -20.16 -14.25
N LEU A 333 -7.58 -19.44 -13.71
CA LEU A 333 -6.53 -18.83 -14.51
C LEU A 333 -5.74 -19.93 -15.22
N GLN A 334 -5.42 -19.70 -16.51
CA GLN A 334 -4.48 -20.57 -17.22
C GLN A 334 -3.13 -20.59 -16.50
N THR A 335 -2.65 -21.80 -16.19
CA THR A 335 -1.41 -21.99 -15.43
C THR A 335 -0.26 -21.21 -16.05
N VAL A 336 0.45 -20.47 -15.19
CA VAL A 336 1.66 -19.72 -15.56
C VAL A 336 2.86 -20.44 -14.97
N THR A 337 3.86 -20.71 -15.81
CA THR A 337 5.17 -21.23 -15.37
C THR A 337 6.17 -20.08 -15.35
N VAL A 338 6.75 -19.80 -14.19
CA VAL A 338 7.84 -18.83 -14.03
C VAL A 338 9.15 -19.60 -13.90
N GLN A 339 10.16 -19.22 -14.68
CA GLN A 339 11.53 -19.74 -14.59
C GLN A 339 12.47 -18.58 -14.27
N ASP A 340 13.12 -18.64 -13.11
CA ASP A 340 14.20 -17.72 -12.74
C ASP A 340 15.54 -18.48 -12.78
N PHE A 341 16.28 -18.31 -13.87
CA PHE A 341 17.60 -18.92 -14.04
C PHE A 341 18.73 -17.89 -13.98
N ARG A 342 18.48 -16.72 -13.38
CA ARG A 342 19.50 -15.65 -13.28
C ARG A 342 20.62 -15.99 -12.28
N GLY A 343 20.31 -16.72 -11.21
CA GLY A 343 21.31 -17.28 -10.29
C GLY A 343 22.04 -16.26 -9.40
N GLY A 344 21.36 -15.21 -8.91
CA GLY A 344 21.94 -14.27 -7.93
C GLY A 344 20.92 -13.80 -6.89
N PRO A 345 20.99 -12.56 -6.36
CA PRO A 345 20.18 -12.21 -5.16
C PRO A 345 18.76 -11.75 -5.44
N ALA A 346 18.45 -11.33 -6.67
CA ALA A 346 17.19 -10.65 -6.96
C ALA A 346 16.01 -11.60 -6.99
N GLY A 347 14.96 -11.24 -6.25
CA GLY A 347 13.66 -11.91 -6.36
C GLY A 347 12.96 -11.61 -7.67
N TRP A 348 11.69 -12.03 -7.76
CA TRP A 348 10.81 -11.70 -8.88
C TRP A 348 9.39 -11.47 -8.38
N SER A 349 8.61 -10.72 -9.15
CA SER A 349 7.19 -10.47 -8.92
C SER A 349 6.41 -10.67 -10.21
N LEU A 350 5.30 -11.40 -10.12
CA LEU A 350 4.32 -11.56 -11.17
C LEU A 350 3.03 -10.84 -10.77
N THR A 351 2.68 -9.81 -11.50
CA THR A 351 1.49 -8.97 -11.26
C THR A 351 0.50 -9.11 -12.41
N GLY A 352 -0.75 -8.76 -12.18
CA GLY A 352 -1.75 -8.71 -13.23
C GLY A 352 -2.75 -7.58 -13.05
N LYS A 353 -3.25 -7.05 -14.16
CA LYS A 353 -4.33 -6.04 -14.22
C LYS A 353 -5.33 -6.40 -15.31
N VAL A 354 -6.59 -6.05 -15.11
CA VAL A 354 -7.66 -6.34 -16.07
C VAL A 354 -8.29 -5.07 -16.63
N THR A 355 -8.68 -5.11 -17.90
CA THR A 355 -9.56 -4.07 -18.48
C THR A 355 -11.00 -4.26 -18.02
N ASP A 356 -11.85 -3.27 -18.30
CA ASP A 356 -13.30 -3.48 -18.20
C ASP A 356 -13.73 -4.65 -19.09
N PHE A 357 -14.78 -5.35 -18.66
CA PHE A 357 -15.43 -6.39 -19.43
C PHE A 357 -16.53 -5.74 -20.27
N THR A 358 -16.43 -5.85 -21.59
CA THR A 358 -17.30 -5.10 -22.51
C THR A 358 -18.15 -6.05 -23.36
N ALA A 359 -19.38 -5.62 -23.62
CA ALA A 359 -20.32 -6.18 -24.58
C ALA A 359 -20.95 -5.02 -25.38
N PRO A 360 -21.59 -5.26 -26.53
CA PRO A 360 -22.25 -4.19 -27.28
C PRO A 360 -23.23 -3.39 -26.41
N GLY A 361 -22.91 -2.12 -26.12
CA GLY A 361 -23.75 -1.21 -25.34
C GLY A 361 -23.76 -1.43 -23.82
N ALA A 362 -22.93 -2.33 -23.27
CA ALA A 362 -22.88 -2.61 -21.83
C ALA A 362 -21.45 -2.91 -21.33
N LYS A 363 -21.23 -2.70 -20.03
CA LYS A 363 -19.94 -2.97 -19.38
C LYS A 363 -20.10 -3.55 -17.98
N ILE A 364 -19.08 -4.28 -17.55
CA ILE A 364 -18.83 -4.62 -16.14
C ILE A 364 -17.43 -4.08 -15.82
N ASP A 365 -17.34 -3.23 -14.78
CA ASP A 365 -16.09 -2.56 -14.45
C ASP A 365 -14.99 -3.56 -14.04
N ALA A 366 -13.74 -3.29 -14.40
CA ALA A 366 -12.57 -4.09 -14.07
C ALA A 366 -12.46 -4.41 -12.57
N GLY A 367 -12.89 -3.48 -11.71
CA GLY A 367 -12.90 -3.62 -10.26
C GLY A 367 -13.82 -4.72 -9.72
N GLN A 368 -14.67 -5.31 -10.58
CA GLN A 368 -15.51 -6.45 -10.21
C GLN A 368 -14.78 -7.80 -10.30
N LEU A 369 -13.59 -7.87 -10.91
CA LEU A 369 -12.79 -9.09 -10.95
C LEU A 369 -11.90 -9.20 -9.71
N SER A 370 -12.06 -10.28 -8.97
CA SER A 370 -11.16 -10.71 -7.91
C SER A 370 -10.52 -12.05 -8.24
N TRP A 371 -9.43 -12.37 -7.54
CA TRP A 371 -8.77 -13.65 -7.63
C TRP A 371 -8.32 -14.19 -6.26
N THR A 372 -8.04 -15.49 -6.21
CA THR A 372 -7.38 -16.17 -5.10
C THR A 372 -6.14 -16.86 -5.65
N PRO A 373 -4.95 -16.25 -5.50
CA PRO A 373 -3.72 -16.80 -6.04
C PRO A 373 -3.23 -18.08 -5.35
N ALA A 374 -2.51 -18.91 -6.10
CA ALA A 374 -1.80 -20.07 -5.60
C ALA A 374 -0.44 -20.17 -6.30
N CYS A 375 0.61 -20.53 -5.56
CA CYS A 375 1.91 -20.76 -6.15
C CYS A 375 2.60 -21.98 -5.54
N VAL A 376 3.26 -22.76 -6.40
CA VAL A 376 3.99 -23.98 -6.04
C VAL A 376 5.42 -23.90 -6.54
N THR A 377 6.37 -24.18 -5.64
CA THR A 377 7.79 -24.31 -5.96
C THR A 377 8.12 -25.71 -6.47
N LYS A 378 8.79 -25.82 -7.61
CA LYS A 378 9.35 -27.09 -8.07
C LYS A 378 10.49 -27.54 -7.16
N ALA A 379 10.50 -28.82 -6.78
CA ALA A 379 11.54 -29.40 -5.93
C ALA A 379 12.94 -29.13 -6.50
N GLY A 380 13.88 -28.73 -5.62
CA GLY A 380 15.25 -28.37 -5.99
C GLY A 380 15.44 -26.90 -6.39
N SER A 381 14.37 -26.10 -6.49
CA SER A 381 14.47 -24.65 -6.69
C SER A 381 15.06 -23.97 -5.44
N PRO A 382 16.06 -23.09 -5.58
CA PRO A 382 16.61 -22.31 -4.46
C PRO A 382 15.59 -21.38 -3.79
N SER A 383 14.65 -20.81 -4.55
CA SER A 383 13.65 -19.89 -4.01
C SER A 383 12.35 -20.59 -3.61
N THR A 384 11.65 -19.98 -2.64
CA THR A 384 10.27 -20.35 -2.29
C THR A 384 9.30 -19.37 -2.93
N CYS A 385 8.31 -19.89 -3.66
CA CYS A 385 7.26 -19.06 -4.23
C CYS A 385 6.24 -18.67 -3.17
N GLN A 386 5.80 -17.43 -3.23
CA GLN A 386 4.78 -16.85 -2.37
C GLN A 386 3.58 -16.46 -3.25
N ALA A 387 2.40 -16.95 -2.90
CA ALA A 387 1.16 -16.52 -3.53
C ALA A 387 0.82 -15.09 -3.08
N GLY A 388 0.26 -14.29 -4.00
CA GLY A 388 -0.32 -12.99 -3.66
C GLY A 388 -1.57 -13.13 -2.78
N SER A 389 -2.03 -12.02 -2.22
CA SER A 389 -3.24 -12.00 -1.40
C SER A 389 -4.51 -12.17 -2.24
N PRO A 390 -5.51 -12.91 -1.75
CA PRO A 390 -6.84 -12.91 -2.36
C PRO A 390 -7.44 -11.49 -2.33
N GLY A 391 -8.09 -11.09 -3.42
CA GLY A 391 -8.66 -9.74 -3.51
C GLY A 391 -8.93 -9.29 -4.95
N THR A 392 -9.33 -8.03 -5.08
CA THR A 392 -9.60 -7.40 -6.37
C THR A 392 -8.33 -7.27 -7.20
N VAL A 393 -8.44 -7.58 -8.50
CA VAL A 393 -7.37 -7.37 -9.48
C VAL A 393 -7.46 -5.95 -10.03
N GLY A 394 -8.64 -5.59 -10.57
CA GLY A 394 -8.93 -4.26 -11.08
C GLY A 394 -7.98 -3.76 -12.17
N SER A 395 -8.11 -2.48 -12.50
CA SER A 395 -7.24 -1.77 -13.44
C SER A 395 -5.92 -1.30 -12.79
N SER A 396 -5.91 -1.12 -11.46
CA SER A 396 -4.71 -0.84 -10.67
C SER A 396 -3.73 -2.02 -10.62
N GLY A 397 -4.25 -3.24 -10.79
CA GLY A 397 -3.51 -4.48 -10.72
C GLY A 397 -3.28 -4.98 -9.30
N ALA A 398 -2.86 -6.24 -9.21
CA ALA A 398 -2.52 -6.92 -7.98
C ALA A 398 -1.36 -7.90 -8.21
N THR A 399 -0.66 -8.28 -7.14
CA THR A 399 0.35 -9.34 -7.19
C THR A 399 -0.32 -10.70 -7.25
N LEU A 400 0.07 -11.50 -8.24
CA LEU A 400 -0.37 -12.89 -8.39
C LEU A 400 0.57 -13.82 -7.62
N ALA A 401 1.88 -13.68 -7.82
CA ALA A 401 2.88 -14.45 -7.08
C ALA A 401 4.22 -13.72 -7.06
N SER A 402 5.11 -14.11 -6.16
CA SER A 402 6.47 -13.58 -6.09
C SER A 402 7.43 -14.62 -5.52
N ALA A 403 8.73 -14.39 -5.69
CA ALA A 403 9.74 -14.96 -4.81
C ALA A 403 10.57 -13.81 -4.24
N PRO A 404 10.79 -13.78 -2.92
CA PRO A 404 11.58 -12.71 -2.31
C PRO A 404 13.03 -12.78 -2.77
N ALA A 405 13.71 -11.64 -2.70
CA ALA A 405 15.16 -11.62 -2.79
C ALA A 405 15.79 -12.43 -1.66
N ALA A 406 16.89 -13.12 -1.96
CA ALA A 406 17.54 -14.03 -1.03
C ALA A 406 19.04 -14.12 -1.31
N THR A 407 19.74 -14.97 -0.55
CA THR A 407 21.17 -15.18 -0.77
C THR A 407 21.48 -15.86 -2.11
N LEU A 408 20.52 -16.62 -2.63
CA LEU A 408 20.52 -17.20 -3.95
C LEU A 408 19.06 -17.35 -4.36
N THR A 409 18.70 -16.75 -5.49
CA THR A 409 17.40 -16.92 -6.10
C THR A 409 17.50 -17.76 -7.36
N GLY A 410 16.40 -18.43 -7.65
CA GLY A 410 16.23 -19.17 -8.88
C GLY A 410 15.28 -20.36 -8.73
N GLY A 411 15.05 -21.02 -9.86
CA GLY A 411 14.24 -22.21 -9.95
C GLY A 411 13.04 -22.07 -10.89
N GLU A 412 12.08 -22.95 -10.71
CA GLU A 412 10.88 -23.03 -11.54
C GLU A 412 9.63 -23.12 -10.66
N PHE A 413 8.60 -22.38 -11.04
CA PHE A 413 7.41 -22.17 -10.22
C PHE A 413 6.15 -22.32 -11.05
N THR A 414 5.13 -22.93 -10.46
CA THR A 414 3.80 -23.05 -11.05
C THR A 414 2.87 -22.09 -10.34
N VAL A 415 2.32 -21.13 -11.07
CA VAL A 415 1.43 -20.07 -10.56
C VAL A 415 0.03 -20.26 -11.14
N ASN A 416 -0.98 -20.23 -10.27
CA ASN A 416 -2.39 -20.36 -10.61
C ASN A 416 -3.22 -19.32 -9.84
N ALA A 417 -4.49 -19.15 -10.21
CA ALA A 417 -5.47 -18.44 -9.39
C ALA A 417 -6.90 -18.89 -9.70
N GLN A 418 -7.75 -18.90 -8.68
CA GLN A 418 -9.20 -18.93 -8.89
C GLN A 418 -9.66 -17.51 -9.24
N LEU A 419 -10.38 -17.32 -10.34
CA LEU A 419 -10.98 -16.04 -10.75
C LEU A 419 -12.45 -15.98 -10.34
N SER A 420 -12.91 -14.79 -9.96
CA SER A 420 -14.31 -14.50 -9.67
C SER A 420 -14.67 -13.09 -10.15
N LEU A 421 -15.49 -12.99 -11.20
CA LEU A 421 -16.08 -11.74 -11.65
C LEU A 421 -17.45 -11.56 -11.01
N ASN A 422 -17.64 -10.51 -10.21
CA ASN A 422 -18.93 -10.19 -9.64
C ASN A 422 -19.83 -9.52 -10.69
N VAL A 423 -20.83 -10.24 -11.18
CA VAL A 423 -21.75 -9.75 -12.21
C VAL A 423 -22.95 -9.06 -11.54
N PRO A 424 -23.23 -7.78 -11.81
CA PRO A 424 -24.43 -7.11 -11.28
C PRO A 424 -25.74 -7.80 -11.70
N GLN A 425 -26.75 -7.79 -10.83
CA GLN A 425 -28.01 -8.53 -10.99
C GLN A 425 -28.73 -8.28 -12.32
N PHE A 426 -28.73 -7.05 -12.81
CA PHE A 426 -29.43 -6.65 -14.04
C PHE A 426 -28.48 -6.30 -15.18
N THR A 427 -27.29 -6.92 -15.18
CA THR A 427 -26.37 -6.83 -16.32
C THR A 427 -27.06 -7.36 -17.58
N ALA A 428 -27.01 -6.60 -18.67
CA ALA A 428 -27.67 -6.99 -19.92
C ALA A 428 -27.19 -8.38 -20.39
N PRO A 429 -28.06 -9.27 -20.89
CA PRO A 429 -27.62 -10.53 -21.46
C PRO A 429 -26.66 -10.32 -22.64
N GLY A 430 -25.52 -11.02 -22.63
CA GLY A 430 -24.52 -10.92 -23.69
C GLY A 430 -23.20 -11.59 -23.32
N SER A 431 -22.31 -11.69 -24.30
CA SER A 431 -20.94 -12.12 -24.08
C SER A 431 -20.06 -10.92 -23.73
N TYR A 432 -19.49 -10.94 -22.53
CA TYR A 432 -18.59 -9.90 -22.05
C TYR A 432 -17.15 -10.39 -22.12
N SER A 433 -16.25 -9.54 -22.60
CA SER A 433 -14.82 -9.85 -22.66
C SER A 433 -13.99 -8.74 -22.03
N GLY A 434 -13.02 -9.13 -21.20
CA GLY A 434 -11.96 -8.27 -20.68
C GLY A 434 -10.60 -8.92 -20.91
N VAL A 435 -9.53 -8.13 -20.85
CA VAL A 435 -8.15 -8.61 -21.06
C VAL A 435 -7.40 -8.53 -19.73
N LEU A 436 -6.99 -9.68 -19.20
CA LEU A 436 -6.07 -9.78 -18.07
C LEU A 436 -4.63 -9.78 -18.59
N THR A 437 -3.87 -8.74 -18.28
CA THR A 437 -2.47 -8.62 -18.65
C THR A 437 -1.59 -9.01 -17.46
N LEU A 438 -0.71 -9.99 -17.64
CA LEU A 438 0.27 -10.41 -16.64
C LEU A 438 1.65 -9.80 -16.95
N THR A 439 2.35 -9.32 -15.92
CA THR A 439 3.68 -8.70 -16.03
C THR A 439 4.63 -9.35 -15.03
N LEU A 440 5.74 -9.88 -15.53
CA LEU A 440 6.83 -10.44 -14.74
C LEU A 440 7.98 -9.43 -14.65
N SER A 441 8.50 -9.22 -13.45
CA SER A 441 9.63 -8.31 -13.16
C SER A 441 10.60 -8.92 -12.16
#